data_AF-A0A9E1ZSH6-F1
#
_entry.id   AF-A0A9E1ZSH6-F1
#
_cell.length_a   1.000
_cell.length_b   1.000
_cell.length_c   1.000
_cell.angle_alpha   90.00
_cell.angle_beta   90.00
_cell.angle_gamma   90.00
#
_symmetry.space_group_name_H-M   'P 1'
#
loop_
_entity.id
_entity.type
_entity.pdbx_description
1 polymer ?
#
loop_
_entity_poly.entity_id
_entity_poly.type
_entity_poly.pdbx_seq_one_letter_code
_entity_poly.pdbx_strand_id
1 'polypeptide(L)'
;IYNTRALIELSGEGVGTAPEPSFGTHFFQDLMEAQIYPLAVYLDDEDAIFNRAFFYDTPNRLAEKISTEDKLLKCLRLIAVSDLRQGHHLSLIMDDEKGRAVAFLERDRLISRPQNV
;
A
#
# COMPACT_ATOMS: atom_id res chain seq x y z
N ILE A 1 8.52 10.99 0.56
CA ILE A 1 7.18 10.43 0.84
C ILE A 1 6.96 10.53 2.34
N TYR A 2 6.00 11.31 2.82
CA TYR A 2 5.79 11.55 4.26
C TYR A 2 4.60 10.71 4.77
N ASN A 3 4.66 10.22 6.02
CA ASN A 3 3.65 9.34 6.63
C ASN A 3 3.38 8.01 5.90
N THR A 4 4.36 7.50 5.14
CA THR A 4 4.25 6.19 4.47
C THR A 4 4.96 5.13 5.28
N ARG A 5 4.38 3.93 5.31
CA ARG A 5 4.92 2.77 6.04
C ARG A 5 5.53 1.72 5.11
N ALA A 6 5.00 1.58 3.91
CA ALA A 6 5.53 0.65 2.91
C ALA A 6 5.41 1.25 1.52
N LEU A 7 6.35 0.91 0.65
CA LEU A 7 6.31 1.19 -0.78
C LEU A 7 6.24 -0.15 -1.50
N ILE A 8 5.13 -0.38 -2.20
CA ILE A 8 4.87 -1.68 -2.84
C ILE A 8 4.92 -1.48 -4.35
N GLU A 9 5.75 -2.27 -5.02
CA GLU A 9 5.86 -2.33 -6.47
C GLU A 9 5.14 -3.58 -6.98
N LEU A 10 4.31 -3.42 -8.01
CA LEU A 10 3.61 -4.51 -8.67
C LEU A 10 4.21 -4.72 -10.07
N SER A 11 4.37 -5.98 -10.45
CA SER A 11 4.91 -6.40 -11.75
C SER A 11 4.16 -7.64 -12.25
N GLY A 12 4.33 -7.99 -13.52
CA GLY A 12 3.65 -9.12 -14.16
C GLY A 12 2.69 -8.68 -15.26
N GLU A 13 1.99 -9.66 -15.85
CA GLU A 13 1.16 -9.47 -17.01
C GLU A 13 0.10 -8.37 -16.80
N GLY A 14 0.05 -7.41 -17.73
CA GLY A 14 -0.87 -6.27 -17.68
C GLY A 14 -0.50 -5.16 -16.68
N VAL A 15 0.62 -5.28 -15.95
CA VAL A 15 1.15 -4.22 -15.07
C VAL A 15 2.51 -3.72 -15.54
N GLY A 16 3.44 -4.63 -15.81
CA GLY A 16 4.80 -4.30 -16.22
C GLY A 16 5.69 -5.54 -16.32
N THR A 17 6.92 -5.38 -16.79
CA THR A 17 7.90 -6.48 -16.77
C THR A 17 8.15 -6.93 -15.33
N ALA A 18 8.63 -8.17 -15.16
CA ALA A 18 9.11 -8.65 -13.86
C ALA A 18 10.05 -7.60 -13.22
N PRO A 19 10.08 -7.49 -11.88
CA PRO A 19 10.83 -6.42 -11.23
C PRO A 19 12.31 -6.61 -11.58
N GLU A 20 12.85 -5.71 -12.39
CA GLU A 20 14.30 -5.56 -12.45
C GLU A 20 14.72 -4.86 -11.16
N PRO A 21 15.78 -5.33 -10.46
CA PRO A 21 16.32 -4.60 -9.32
C PRO A 21 16.88 -3.26 -9.81
N SER A 22 16.02 -2.25 -9.84
CA SER A 22 16.25 -0.97 -10.51
C SER A 22 15.97 0.18 -9.57
N PHE A 23 16.67 0.19 -8.44
CA PHE A 23 16.92 1.42 -7.73
C PHE A 23 18.37 1.41 -7.31
N GLY A 24 19.13 2.44 -7.74
CA GLY A 24 20.49 2.63 -7.25
C GLY A 24 20.48 2.54 -5.74
N THR A 25 21.49 1.89 -5.16
CA THR A 25 21.60 1.59 -3.72
C THR A 25 21.17 2.75 -2.82
N HIS A 26 21.43 3.99 -3.23
CA HIS A 26 21.01 5.22 -2.54
C HIS A 26 19.50 5.30 -2.24
N PHE A 27 18.62 5.00 -3.20
CA PHE A 27 17.18 5.08 -2.98
C PHE A 27 16.68 4.03 -1.97
N PHE A 28 17.22 2.82 -2.01
CA PHE A 28 16.90 1.80 -1.02
C PHE A 28 17.38 2.21 0.39
N GLN A 29 18.56 2.80 0.50
CA GLN A 29 19.03 3.31 1.79
C GLN A 29 18.12 4.42 2.31
N ASP A 30 17.70 5.37 1.47
CA ASP A 30 16.78 6.43 1.86
C ASP A 30 15.44 5.88 2.40
N LEU A 31 14.89 4.83 1.75
CA LEU A 31 13.67 4.18 2.22
C LEU A 31 13.85 3.53 3.60
N MET A 32 14.95 2.81 3.79
CA MET A 32 15.27 2.15 5.05
C MET A 32 15.50 3.17 6.17
N GLU A 33 16.23 4.25 5.91
CA GLU A 33 16.43 5.37 6.84
C GLU A 33 15.11 6.04 7.22
N ALA A 34 14.18 6.18 6.26
CA ALA A 34 12.85 6.73 6.49
C ALA A 34 11.85 5.73 7.10
N GLN A 35 12.27 4.48 7.39
CA GLN A 35 11.42 3.38 7.85
C GLN A 35 10.22 3.11 6.92
N ILE A 36 10.45 3.24 5.62
CA ILE A 36 9.51 2.87 4.56
C ILE A 36 9.95 1.52 4.02
N TYR A 37 9.17 0.46 4.30
CA TYR A 37 9.54 -0.89 3.90
C TYR A 37 9.22 -1.14 2.42
N PRO A 38 10.20 -1.45 1.57
CA PRO A 38 9.96 -1.81 0.19
C PRO A 38 9.41 -3.25 0.08
N LEU A 39 8.47 -3.48 -0.82
CA LEU A 39 7.97 -4.81 -1.16
C LEU A 39 7.72 -4.90 -2.67
N ALA A 40 8.34 -5.88 -3.32
CA ALA A 40 8.02 -6.21 -4.71
C ALA A 40 7.03 -7.38 -4.74
N VAL A 41 5.95 -7.25 -5.52
CA VAL A 41 4.97 -8.30 -5.74
C VAL A 41 4.93 -8.62 -7.23
N TYR A 42 5.23 -9.87 -7.56
CA TYR A 42 5.11 -10.39 -8.92
C TYR A 42 3.77 -11.09 -9.06
N LEU A 43 2.87 -10.53 -9.88
CA LEU A 43 1.48 -10.98 -9.99
C LEU A 43 1.30 -12.25 -10.82
N ASP A 44 2.32 -12.67 -11.56
CA ASP A 44 2.30 -13.92 -12.32
C ASP A 44 2.80 -15.12 -11.48
N ASP A 45 3.20 -14.88 -10.23
CA ASP A 45 3.42 -15.94 -9.24
C ASP A 45 2.07 -16.58 -8.87
N GLU A 46 1.97 -17.91 -8.96
CA GLU A 46 0.74 -18.65 -8.64
C GLU A 46 0.30 -18.48 -7.18
N ASP A 47 1.23 -18.19 -6.28
CA ASP A 47 0.96 -17.93 -4.86
C ASP A 47 0.55 -16.47 -4.58
N ALA A 48 0.68 -15.56 -5.56
CA ALA A 48 0.36 -14.14 -5.40
C ALA A 48 -1.14 -13.87 -5.52
N ILE A 49 -1.78 -13.63 -4.38
CA ILE A 49 -3.18 -13.20 -4.33
C ILE A 49 -3.26 -11.68 -4.26
N PHE A 50 -3.74 -11.06 -5.33
CA PHE A 50 -3.94 -9.61 -5.40
C PHE A 50 -5.41 -9.24 -5.58
N ASN A 51 -5.97 -8.53 -4.60
CA ASN A 51 -7.36 -8.09 -4.63
C ASN A 51 -7.54 -6.87 -5.55
N ARG A 52 -7.68 -7.12 -6.86
CA ARG A 52 -7.87 -6.08 -7.87
C ARG A 52 -9.07 -5.18 -7.57
N ALA A 53 -10.20 -5.75 -7.16
CA ALA A 53 -11.41 -4.97 -6.87
C ALA A 53 -11.15 -3.93 -5.75
N PHE A 54 -10.39 -4.28 -4.71
CA PHE A 54 -10.02 -3.32 -3.67
C PHE A 54 -9.22 -2.12 -4.21
N PHE A 55 -8.25 -2.35 -5.10
CA PHE A 55 -7.40 -1.25 -5.59
C PHE A 55 -8.01 -0.48 -6.78
N TYR A 56 -8.75 -1.15 -7.66
CA TYR A 56 -9.26 -0.54 -8.90
C TYR A 56 -10.71 -0.06 -8.82
N ASP A 57 -11.54 -0.65 -7.95
CA ASP A 57 -12.97 -0.30 -7.87
C ASP A 57 -13.29 0.63 -6.70
N THR A 58 -12.47 0.63 -5.63
CA THR A 58 -12.70 1.50 -4.46
C THR A 58 -12.61 2.99 -4.84
N PRO A 59 -13.57 3.85 -4.43
CA PRO A 59 -13.62 5.25 -4.85
C PRO A 59 -12.28 6.01 -4.72
N ASN A 60 -11.92 6.79 -5.75
CA ASN A 60 -10.75 7.67 -5.69
C ASN A 60 -11.08 8.95 -4.92
N ARG A 61 -10.54 9.10 -3.71
CA ARG A 61 -10.73 10.25 -2.83
C ARG A 61 -9.74 11.39 -3.07
N LEU A 62 -8.88 11.29 -4.10
CA LEU A 62 -7.79 12.25 -4.32
C LEU A 62 -8.32 13.67 -4.52
N ALA A 63 -9.36 13.84 -5.33
CA ALA A 63 -9.97 15.14 -5.64
C ALA A 63 -10.63 15.80 -4.41
N GLU A 64 -10.95 15.03 -3.36
CA GLU A 64 -11.50 15.57 -2.10
C GLU A 64 -10.42 16.16 -1.18
N LYS A 65 -9.15 15.78 -1.39
CA LYS A 65 -8.02 16.19 -0.54
C LYS A 65 -7.14 17.25 -1.20
N ILE A 66 -6.98 17.19 -2.52
CA ILE A 66 -6.17 18.15 -3.26
C ILE A 66 -6.89 18.57 -4.54
N SER A 67 -6.78 19.86 -4.87
CA SER A 67 -7.10 20.33 -6.22
C SER A 67 -5.92 20.01 -7.13
N THR A 68 -6.15 19.25 -8.20
CA THR A 68 -5.09 18.81 -9.11
C THR A 68 -5.59 18.67 -10.55
N GLU A 69 -4.65 18.50 -11.48
CA GLU A 69 -4.93 18.30 -12.90
C GLU A 69 -5.52 16.92 -13.19
N ASP A 70 -6.36 16.80 -14.21
CA ASP A 70 -6.95 15.54 -14.66
C ASP A 70 -5.91 14.45 -14.98
N LYS A 71 -4.71 14.85 -15.40
CA LYS A 71 -3.60 13.92 -15.65
C LYS A 71 -3.18 13.18 -14.39
N LEU A 72 -3.13 13.87 -13.24
CA LEU A 72 -2.76 13.24 -11.97
C LEU A 72 -3.86 12.29 -11.48
N LEU A 73 -5.13 12.66 -11.66
CA LEU A 73 -6.26 11.79 -11.30
C LEU A 73 -6.29 10.47 -12.07
N LYS A 74 -5.62 10.39 -13.23
CA LYS A 74 -5.51 9.17 -14.05
C LYS A 74 -4.39 8.23 -13.60
N CYS A 75 -3.37 8.72 -12.90
CA CYS A 75 -2.22 7.91 -12.48
C CYS A 75 -2.05 7.79 -10.96
N LEU A 76 -2.74 8.62 -10.17
CA LEU A 76 -2.71 8.58 -8.71
C LEU A 76 -4.11 8.38 -8.15
N ARG A 77 -4.25 7.37 -7.28
CA ARG A 77 -5.48 7.06 -6.57
C ARG A 77 -5.25 7.19 -5.06
N LEU A 78 -6.14 7.89 -4.38
CA LEU A 78 -6.20 7.88 -2.92
C LEU A 78 -7.38 7.04 -2.48
N ILE A 79 -7.10 5.95 -1.77
CA ILE A 79 -8.12 5.02 -1.26
C ILE A 79 -8.25 5.24 0.25
N ALA A 80 -9.47 5.53 0.71
CA ALA A 80 -9.79 5.48 2.13
C ALA A 80 -10.31 4.08 2.48
N VAL A 81 -9.63 3.35 3.36
CA VAL A 81 -10.03 1.98 3.76
C VAL A 81 -11.45 1.94 4.32
N SER A 82 -11.87 3.02 4.98
CA SER A 82 -13.23 3.21 5.49
C SER A 82 -14.33 3.17 4.44
N ASP A 83 -14.01 3.46 3.16
CA ASP A 83 -14.98 3.37 2.06
C ASP A 83 -15.37 1.92 1.76
N LEU A 84 -14.44 0.99 1.97
CA LEU A 84 -14.73 -0.43 1.84
C LEU A 84 -15.30 -0.99 3.15
N ARG A 85 -14.68 -0.62 4.28
CA ARG A 85 -15.07 -1.14 5.59
C ARG A 85 -14.81 -0.12 6.69
N GLN A 86 -15.88 0.48 7.22
CA GLN A 86 -15.78 1.44 8.32
C GLN A 86 -15.09 0.84 9.56
N GLY A 87 -14.29 1.65 10.25
CA GLY A 87 -13.58 1.26 11.48
C GLY A 87 -12.51 0.19 11.26
N HIS A 88 -11.90 0.16 10.07
CA HIS A 88 -10.79 -0.74 9.75
C HIS A 88 -9.65 0.03 9.09
N HIS A 89 -8.45 -0.53 9.20
CA HIS A 89 -7.26 -0.12 8.49
C HIS A 89 -6.63 -1.31 7.76
N LEU A 90 -5.78 -1.02 6.78
CA LEU A 90 -4.97 -2.05 6.12
C LEU A 90 -3.74 -2.34 7.00
N SER A 91 -3.59 -3.60 7.39
CA SER A 91 -2.42 -4.12 8.10
C SER A 91 -1.59 -4.94 7.13
N LEU A 92 -0.27 -4.69 7.11
CA LEU A 92 0.69 -5.39 6.28
C LEU A 92 1.71 -6.07 7.20
N ILE A 93 1.82 -7.39 7.08
CA ILE A 93 2.82 -8.19 7.77
C ILE A 93 3.79 -8.71 6.72
N MET A 94 5.08 -8.58 7.00
CA MET A 94 6.17 -9.06 6.14
C MET A 94 7.10 -9.93 6.98
N ASP A 95 7.44 -11.09 6.44
CA ASP A 95 8.43 -12.02 6.97
C ASP A 95 9.56 -12.10 5.94
N ASP A 96 10.65 -11.38 6.22
CA ASP A 96 11.81 -11.28 5.33
C ASP A 96 12.58 -12.61 5.24
N GLU A 97 12.65 -13.36 6.35
CA GLU A 97 13.32 -14.67 6.37
C GLU A 97 12.62 -15.67 5.45
N LYS A 98 11.29 -15.63 5.38
CA LYS A 98 10.49 -16.50 4.51
C LYS A 98 10.17 -15.88 3.15
N GLY A 99 10.51 -14.61 2.92
CA GLY A 99 10.12 -13.87 1.72
C GLY A 99 8.61 -13.81 1.50
N ARG A 100 7.82 -13.69 2.58
CA ARG A 100 6.34 -13.70 2.51
C ARG A 100 5.74 -12.43 3.06
N ALA A 101 4.66 -11.97 2.44
CA ALA A 101 3.89 -10.83 2.92
C ALA A 101 2.39 -11.12 2.85
N VAL A 102 1.63 -10.56 3.79
CA VAL A 102 0.16 -10.59 3.76
C VAL A 102 -0.40 -9.24 4.16
N ALA A 103 -1.36 -8.76 3.39
CA ALA A 103 -2.11 -7.55 3.68
C ALA A 103 -3.58 -7.91 3.94
N PHE A 104 -4.15 -7.41 5.03
CA PHE A 104 -5.56 -7.65 5.38
C PHE A 104 -6.17 -6.46 6.12
N LEU A 105 -7.50 -6.40 6.14
CA LEU A 105 -8.23 -5.35 6.86
C LEU A 105 -8.39 -5.74 8.33
N GLU A 106 -7.73 -4.99 9.21
CA GLU A 106 -7.84 -5.15 10.66
C GLU A 106 -8.79 -4.09 11.23
N ARG A 107 -9.57 -4.47 12.26
CA ARG A 107 -10.43 -3.51 12.97
C ARG A 107 -9.57 -2.50 13.71
N ASP A 108 -10.01 -1.25 13.67
CA ASP A 108 -9.46 -0.22 14.52
C ASP A 108 -9.72 -0.62 15.97
N ARG A 109 -8.65 -0.74 16.77
CA ARG A 109 -8.83 -0.91 18.21
C ARG A 109 -9.32 0.43 18.76
N LEU A 110 -10.55 0.43 19.27
CA LEU A 110 -11.05 1.53 20.10
C LEU A 110 -10.11 1.62 21.31
N ILE A 111 -9.26 2.64 21.35
CA ILE A 111 -8.57 3.00 22.57
C ILE A 111 -9.65 3.53 23.50
N SER A 112 -10.17 2.69 24.39
CA SER A 112 -10.89 3.16 25.56
C SER A 112 -9.91 4.00 26.37
N ARG A 113 -9.96 5.34 26.23
CA ARG A 113 -9.27 6.23 27.16
C ARG A 113 -9.77 5.88 28.57
N PRO A 114 -8.90 5.54 29.54
CA PRO A 114 -9.36 5.45 30.91
C PRO A 114 -9.93 6.82 31.31
N GLN A 115 -11.20 6.84 31.70
CA GLN A 115 -11.78 7.98 32.39
C GLN A 115 -11.13 8.01 33.77
N ASN A 116 -10.16 8.90 33.97
CA ASN A 116 -9.74 9.26 35.32
C ASN A 116 -10.87 10.09 35.94
N VAL A 117 -11.48 9.52 36.98
CA VAL A 117 -12.30 10.21 37.99
C VAL A 117 -11.38 11.01 38.89
#